data_AF-A0A519QRC8-F1
#
_entry.id   AF-A0A519QRC8-F1
#
_cell.length_a   1.000
_cell.length_b   1.000
_cell.length_c   1.000
_cell.angle_alpha   90.00
_cell.angle_beta   90.00
_cell.angle_gamma   90.00
#
_symmetry.space_group_name_H-M   'P 1'
#
loop_
_entity.id
_entity.type
_entity.pdbx_description
1 polymer ?
#
loop_
_entity_poly.entity_id
_entity_poly.type
_entity_poly.pdbx_seq_one_letter_code
_entity_poly.pdbx_strand_id
1 'polypeptide(L)'
;MTISLVTDAGVKSSKYFEFFISKEESRTHNFHYDKFSNTGKYSNLNLFQYSEEIDWGNHVINVHLKTDKEQTIQDSLEITPETKRVEIFVFISTSDSTGDYVREIRTLKYQANSDHLRFMFETPPKLGSFAEFSIKNASNKTFIGYPNAGFFFGTLYEEIRNDGWTQHYPLYIHHTFCDTITLPNPLLPKQSRSAWTPNSDNCTAFKFVKTGSYFFELLYTESNTESLTLQGSTKIRTFKVYRQIFEFNI
;
A
#
# COMPACT_ATOMS: atom_id res chain seq x y z
N MET A 1 9.23 -2.37 5.80
CA MET A 1 7.98 -3.15 6.03
C MET A 1 7.04 -2.38 6.95
N THR A 2 5.73 -2.49 6.71
CA THR A 2 4.71 -1.87 7.57
C THR A 2 3.66 -2.91 7.91
N ILE A 3 3.29 -3.00 9.18
CA ILE A 3 2.18 -3.85 9.63
C ILE A 3 1.12 -2.95 10.26
N SER A 4 -0.11 -3.12 9.80
CA SER A 4 -1.28 -2.36 10.22
C SER A 4 -2.34 -3.31 10.72
N LEU A 5 -2.71 -3.18 11.99
CA LEU A 5 -3.92 -3.81 12.50
C LEU A 5 -5.11 -2.89 12.21
N VAL A 6 -6.14 -3.40 11.54
CA VAL A 6 -7.38 -2.69 11.20
C VAL A 6 -8.54 -3.39 11.87
N THR A 7 -9.30 -2.67 12.69
CA THR A 7 -10.44 -3.23 13.42
C THR A 7 -11.76 -2.60 12.98
N ASP A 8 -12.84 -3.37 13.00
CA ASP A 8 -14.18 -2.78 12.94
C ASP A 8 -14.52 -2.11 14.29
N ALA A 9 -15.34 -1.06 14.29
CA ALA A 9 -15.76 -0.33 15.50
C ALA A 9 -16.54 -1.18 16.54
N GLY A 10 -16.82 -2.45 16.22
CA GLY A 10 -17.54 -3.40 17.06
C GLY A 10 -16.68 -4.35 17.89
N VAL A 11 -15.35 -4.38 17.69
CA VAL A 11 -14.44 -5.35 18.34
C VAL A 11 -14.40 -5.10 19.85
N LYS A 12 -14.94 -6.05 20.64
CA LYS A 12 -15.19 -5.89 22.09
C LYS A 12 -14.75 -7.08 22.95
N SER A 13 -14.54 -8.26 22.34
CA SER A 13 -14.38 -9.54 23.04
C SER A 13 -12.96 -10.11 23.01
N SER A 14 -12.10 -9.51 22.20
CA SER A 14 -10.69 -9.88 22.07
C SER A 14 -9.93 -9.64 23.37
N LYS A 15 -9.32 -10.70 23.90
CA LYS A 15 -8.46 -10.69 25.09
C LYS A 15 -7.03 -10.32 24.73
N TYR A 16 -6.50 -10.91 23.68
CA TYR A 16 -5.24 -10.48 23.10
C TYR A 16 -5.17 -10.71 21.60
N PHE A 17 -4.27 -9.97 20.98
CA PHE A 17 -3.79 -10.16 19.63
C PHE A 17 -2.27 -10.21 19.65
N GLU A 18 -1.68 -11.22 19.03
CA GLU A 18 -0.24 -11.32 18.81
C GLU A 18 0.02 -11.47 17.32
N PHE A 19 0.95 -10.69 16.81
CA PHE A 19 1.50 -10.84 15.47
C PHE A 19 3.00 -10.96 15.57
N PHE A 20 3.58 -11.85 14.79
CA PHE A 20 5.02 -11.87 14.57
C PHE A 20 5.34 -12.50 13.22
N ILE A 21 6.52 -12.17 12.70
CA ILE A 21 7.10 -12.82 11.53
C ILE A 21 8.26 -13.67 12.00
N SER A 22 8.27 -14.95 11.64
CA SER A 22 9.40 -15.83 11.95
C SER A 22 10.18 -16.18 10.71
N LYS A 23 11.51 -16.18 10.84
CA LYS A 23 12.45 -16.77 9.89
C LYS A 23 13.30 -17.75 10.67
N GLU A 24 13.21 -19.03 10.31
CA GLU A 24 13.84 -20.14 11.06
C GLU A 24 13.39 -20.11 12.54
N GLU A 25 14.33 -20.20 13.49
CA GLU A 25 14.04 -20.14 14.93
C GLU A 25 13.86 -18.70 15.48
N SER A 26 14.12 -17.69 14.64
CA SER A 26 14.05 -16.28 15.06
C SER A 26 12.67 -15.67 14.83
N ARG A 27 12.13 -15.00 15.84
CA ARG A 27 10.96 -14.10 15.71
C ARG A 27 11.45 -12.68 15.47
N THR A 28 10.86 -12.03 14.48
CA THR A 28 11.10 -10.65 14.09
C THR A 28 9.76 -9.93 13.98
N HIS A 29 9.77 -8.60 14.11
CA HIS A 29 8.58 -7.76 13.91
C HIS A 29 7.36 -8.25 14.71
N ASN A 30 7.56 -8.40 16.01
CA ASN A 30 6.56 -8.90 16.95
C ASN A 30 5.84 -7.77 17.66
N PHE A 31 4.53 -7.87 17.74
CA PHE A 31 3.73 -7.02 18.62
C PHE A 31 2.62 -7.83 19.27
N HIS A 32 2.34 -7.45 20.51
CA HIS A 32 1.32 -8.06 21.33
C HIS A 32 0.41 -6.96 21.86
N TYR A 33 -0.89 -7.19 21.82
CA TYR A 33 -1.91 -6.26 22.26
C TYR A 33 -2.90 -6.96 23.16
N ASP A 34 -2.98 -6.53 24.42
CA ASP A 34 -3.78 -7.15 25.49
C ASP A 34 -4.89 -6.20 26.02
N LYS A 35 -5.10 -5.04 25.37
CA LYS A 35 -5.99 -3.98 25.85
C LYS A 35 -7.02 -3.55 24.82
N PHE A 36 -7.88 -4.47 24.39
CA PHE A 36 -9.06 -4.09 23.61
C PHE A 36 -10.04 -3.27 24.47
N SER A 37 -10.64 -2.23 23.87
CA SER A 37 -11.53 -1.32 24.58
C SER A 37 -12.85 -2.02 24.90
N ASN A 38 -13.26 -2.03 26.16
CA ASN A 38 -14.57 -2.55 26.59
C ASN A 38 -15.75 -1.83 25.92
N THR A 39 -15.52 -0.64 25.36
CA THR A 39 -16.54 0.14 24.65
C THR A 39 -16.55 -0.10 23.13
N GLY A 40 -15.54 -0.80 22.59
CA GLY A 40 -15.34 -0.98 21.14
C GLY A 40 -14.89 0.27 20.39
N LYS A 41 -14.74 1.42 21.08
CA LYS A 41 -14.25 2.66 20.47
C LYS A 41 -12.73 2.72 20.58
N TYR A 42 -12.07 2.77 19.42
CA TYR A 42 -10.63 2.97 19.30
C TYR A 42 -10.41 4.33 18.63
N SER A 43 -9.62 5.21 19.27
CA SER A 43 -9.37 6.57 18.76
C SER A 43 -8.50 6.59 17.50
N ASN A 44 -7.81 5.48 17.20
CA ASN A 44 -7.07 5.23 15.97
C ASN A 44 -7.21 3.74 15.62
N LEU A 45 -7.85 3.42 14.49
CA LEU A 45 -8.06 2.05 14.02
C LEU A 45 -6.83 1.43 13.34
N ASN A 46 -5.71 2.15 13.29
CA ASN A 46 -4.45 1.70 12.72
C ASN A 46 -3.39 1.71 13.81
N LEU A 47 -3.11 0.55 14.40
CA LEU A 47 -1.89 0.36 15.18
C LEU A 47 -0.78 0.06 14.18
N PHE A 48 0.05 1.07 13.91
CA PHE A 48 1.15 0.99 12.96
C PHE A 48 2.40 0.51 13.67
N GLN A 49 2.99 -0.59 13.18
CA GLN A 49 4.41 -0.85 13.40
C GLN A 49 5.14 -0.66 12.08
N TYR A 50 5.98 0.37 12.06
CA TYR A 50 6.93 0.61 10.98
C TYR A 50 8.24 -0.07 11.34
N SER A 51 8.79 -0.85 10.41
CA SER A 51 10.11 -1.43 10.55
C SER A 51 10.83 -1.36 9.21
N GLU A 52 12.03 -0.80 9.17
CA GLU A 52 12.69 -0.49 7.90
C GLU A 52 13.20 -1.74 7.17
N GLU A 53 13.44 -2.85 7.87
CA GLU A 53 14.18 -3.97 7.32
C GLU A 53 13.49 -5.32 7.54
N ILE A 54 13.32 -6.09 6.45
CA ILE A 54 12.98 -7.52 6.50
C ILE A 54 13.98 -8.24 5.60
N ASP A 55 14.63 -9.27 6.14
CA ASP A 55 15.61 -10.05 5.38
C ASP A 55 15.01 -10.69 4.14
N TRP A 56 15.85 -11.01 3.16
CA TRP A 56 15.44 -11.88 2.07
C TRP A 56 15.22 -13.33 2.54
N GLY A 57 14.46 -14.08 1.74
CA GLY A 57 14.14 -15.49 1.97
C GLY A 57 12.69 -15.71 2.37
N ASN A 58 12.42 -16.92 2.86
CA ASN A 58 11.08 -17.33 3.27
C ASN A 58 10.86 -17.02 4.75
N HIS A 59 9.75 -16.35 5.02
CA HIS A 59 9.27 -16.02 6.35
C HIS A 59 7.89 -16.63 6.56
N VAL A 60 7.49 -16.73 7.82
CA VAL A 60 6.14 -17.14 8.22
C VAL A 60 5.50 -16.01 9.00
N ILE A 61 4.38 -15.50 8.49
CA ILE A 61 3.51 -14.58 9.21
C ILE A 61 2.69 -15.42 10.19
N ASN A 62 2.68 -15.05 11.46
CA ASN A 62 1.88 -15.68 12.48
C ASN A 62 0.95 -14.65 13.10
N VAL A 63 -0.33 -14.98 13.16
CA VAL A 63 -1.36 -14.15 13.78
C VAL A 63 -2.14 -14.99 14.77
N HIS A 64 -2.12 -14.56 16.02
CA HIS A 64 -2.90 -15.16 17.10
C HIS A 64 -3.92 -14.15 17.60
N LEU A 65 -5.19 -14.56 17.62
CA LEU A 65 -6.27 -13.78 18.20
C LEU A 65 -6.98 -14.64 19.24
N LYS A 66 -7.03 -14.16 20.48
CA LYS A 66 -7.77 -14.83 21.55
C LYS A 66 -9.00 -14.03 21.90
N THR A 67 -10.17 -14.64 21.72
CA THR A 67 -11.44 -14.18 22.31
C THR A 67 -11.85 -15.17 23.41
N ASP A 68 -12.90 -15.95 23.20
CA ASP A 68 -13.20 -17.15 23.99
C ASP A 68 -12.34 -18.33 23.52
N LYS A 69 -12.23 -18.50 22.20
CA LYS A 69 -11.34 -19.46 21.55
C LYS A 69 -10.12 -18.76 20.99
N GLU A 70 -9.04 -19.51 20.85
CA GLU A 70 -7.84 -19.02 20.20
C GLU A 70 -7.90 -19.34 18.72
N GLN A 71 -7.62 -18.34 17.89
CA GLN A 71 -7.47 -18.46 16.46
C GLN A 71 -5.99 -18.24 16.12
N THR A 72 -5.39 -19.21 15.44
CA THR A 72 -4.03 -19.11 14.91
C THR A 72 -4.10 -19.17 13.40
N ILE A 73 -3.55 -18.15 12.73
CA ILE A 73 -3.44 -18.06 11.28
C ILE A 73 -1.97 -17.96 10.92
N GLN A 74 -1.58 -18.70 9.88
CA GLN A 74 -0.22 -18.71 9.36
C GLN A 74 -0.24 -18.47 7.86
N ASP A 75 0.68 -17.64 7.39
CA ASP A 75 0.91 -17.40 5.96
C ASP A 75 2.40 -17.43 5.64
N SER A 76 2.75 -17.82 4.41
CA SER A 76 4.13 -17.76 3.95
C SER A 76 4.41 -16.43 3.26
N LEU A 77 5.54 -15.82 3.62
CA LEU A 77 6.00 -14.56 3.07
C LEU A 77 7.40 -14.75 2.48
N GLU A 78 7.46 -14.92 1.16
CA GLU A 78 8.72 -14.89 0.45
C GLU A 78 9.17 -13.44 0.21
N ILE A 79 10.39 -13.09 0.57
CA ILE A 79 11.01 -11.78 0.28
C ILE A 79 12.17 -11.99 -0.68
N THR A 80 12.06 -11.39 -1.86
CA THR A 80 13.09 -11.44 -2.91
C THR A 80 13.86 -10.12 -3.00
N PRO A 81 15.05 -10.08 -3.63
CA PRO A 81 15.83 -8.84 -3.80
C PRO A 81 15.09 -7.69 -4.53
N GLU A 82 14.09 -8.04 -5.35
CA GLU A 82 13.24 -7.09 -6.06
C GLU A 82 12.17 -6.46 -5.16
N THR A 83 11.89 -7.07 -4.00
CA THR A 83 10.93 -6.57 -3.01
C THR A 83 11.50 -5.34 -2.32
N LYS A 84 10.87 -4.17 -2.51
CA LYS A 84 11.29 -2.88 -1.94
C LYS A 84 10.51 -2.48 -0.70
N ARG A 85 9.25 -2.90 -0.63
CA ARG A 85 8.36 -2.61 0.51
C ARG A 85 7.38 -3.75 0.65
N VAL A 86 7.05 -4.06 1.88
CA VAL A 86 5.97 -4.98 2.23
C VAL A 86 5.04 -4.26 3.17
N GLU A 87 3.75 -4.31 2.88
CA GLU A 87 2.69 -3.89 3.79
C GLU A 87 1.80 -5.07 4.12
N ILE A 88 1.53 -5.26 5.40
CA ILE A 88 0.64 -6.31 5.90
C ILE A 88 -0.48 -5.64 6.67
N PHE A 89 -1.71 -5.92 6.26
CA PHE A 89 -2.92 -5.48 6.94
C PHE A 89 -3.60 -6.68 7.56
N VAL A 90 -3.84 -6.64 8.86
CA VAL A 90 -4.62 -7.64 9.56
C VAL A 90 -5.98 -7.03 9.89
N PHE A 91 -7.04 -7.55 9.30
CA PHE A 91 -8.40 -7.07 9.51
C PHE A 91 -9.09 -7.94 10.54
N ILE A 92 -9.42 -7.37 11.70
CA ILE A 92 -10.28 -7.99 12.71
C ILE A 92 -11.69 -7.47 12.51
N SER A 93 -12.64 -8.39 12.42
CA SER A 93 -14.04 -8.09 12.23
C SER A 93 -14.89 -8.75 13.31
N THR A 94 -16.11 -8.26 13.44
CA THR A 94 -17.15 -8.90 14.24
C THR A 94 -18.10 -9.63 13.29
N SER A 95 -18.14 -10.96 13.34
CA SER A 95 -19.20 -11.73 12.69
C SER A 95 -20.18 -12.15 13.77
N ASP A 96 -21.32 -11.46 13.85
CA ASP A 96 -22.51 -11.90 14.58
C ASP A 96 -22.27 -12.58 15.96
N SER A 97 -23.09 -13.55 16.38
CA SER A 97 -23.18 -14.04 17.76
C SER A 97 -22.00 -14.90 18.24
N THR A 98 -20.96 -15.09 17.41
CA THR A 98 -19.85 -16.01 17.66
C THR A 98 -18.55 -15.36 18.11
N GLY A 99 -18.45 -14.02 18.05
CA GLY A 99 -17.33 -13.24 18.60
C GLY A 99 -16.44 -12.56 17.56
N ASP A 100 -15.37 -11.90 18.01
CA ASP A 100 -14.37 -11.28 17.13
C ASP A 100 -13.50 -12.35 16.45
N TYR A 101 -13.08 -12.10 15.21
CA TYR A 101 -12.21 -13.01 14.46
C TYR A 101 -11.33 -12.23 13.47
N VAL A 102 -10.23 -12.85 13.03
CA VAL A 102 -9.43 -12.31 11.92
C VAL A 102 -10.15 -12.61 10.61
N ARG A 103 -10.70 -11.58 9.99
CA ARG A 103 -11.44 -11.68 8.72
C ARG A 103 -10.50 -11.83 7.54
N GLU A 104 -9.43 -11.04 7.52
CA GLU A 104 -8.51 -10.98 6.39
C GLU A 104 -7.10 -10.66 6.84
N ILE A 105 -6.11 -11.32 6.24
CA ILE A 105 -4.72 -10.88 6.21
C ILE A 105 -4.42 -10.48 4.76
N ARG A 106 -4.06 -9.23 4.54
CA ARG A 106 -3.72 -8.71 3.22
C ARG A 106 -2.26 -8.28 3.18
N THR A 107 -1.50 -8.88 2.27
CA THR A 107 -0.09 -8.57 2.05
C THR A 107 0.08 -7.88 0.71
N LEU A 108 0.67 -6.68 0.70
CA LEU A 108 1.11 -5.97 -0.50
C LEU A 108 2.63 -6.07 -0.61
N LYS A 109 3.13 -6.76 -1.64
CA LYS A 109 4.55 -6.85 -1.96
C LYS A 109 4.87 -5.87 -3.07
N TYR A 110 5.50 -4.75 -2.73
CA TYR A 110 5.96 -3.75 -3.66
C TYR A 110 7.29 -4.18 -4.28
N GLN A 111 7.31 -4.31 -5.59
CA GLN A 111 8.45 -4.76 -6.37
C GLN A 111 9.02 -3.57 -7.15
N ALA A 112 10.34 -3.43 -7.17
CA ALA A 112 11.00 -2.53 -8.12
C ALA A 112 10.76 -3.06 -9.53
N ASN A 113 10.36 -2.18 -10.46
CA ASN A 113 10.20 -2.59 -11.85
C ASN A 113 10.45 -1.42 -12.82
N SER A 114 11.72 -1.07 -12.98
CA SER A 114 12.19 0.02 -13.83
C SER A 114 11.93 -0.13 -15.32
N ASP A 115 11.61 -1.34 -15.79
CA ASP A 115 11.78 -1.67 -17.21
C ASP A 115 10.45 -1.73 -17.98
N HIS A 116 9.32 -1.77 -17.29
CA HIS A 116 8.02 -2.01 -17.91
C HIS A 116 7.26 -0.74 -18.29
N LEU A 117 7.25 0.25 -17.40
CA LEU A 117 6.63 1.55 -17.63
C LEU A 117 7.71 2.63 -17.67
N ARG A 118 7.68 3.47 -18.70
CA ARG A 118 8.60 4.60 -18.85
C ARG A 118 7.86 5.91 -18.67
N PHE A 119 8.45 6.80 -17.89
CA PHE A 119 7.97 8.15 -17.66
C PHE A 119 8.74 9.12 -18.54
N MET A 120 8.02 10.07 -19.13
CA MET A 120 8.63 11.13 -19.93
C MET A 120 7.83 12.40 -19.78
N PHE A 121 8.52 13.53 -19.70
CA PHE A 121 7.88 14.82 -19.90
C PHE A 121 7.64 15.06 -21.39
N GLU A 122 6.43 15.48 -21.76
CA GLU A 122 6.18 15.97 -23.14
C GLU A 122 6.85 17.33 -23.37
N THR A 123 6.91 18.16 -22.32
CA THR A 123 7.68 19.40 -22.29
C THR A 123 8.46 19.48 -20.97
N PRO A 124 9.72 19.97 -20.97
CA PRO A 124 10.50 20.06 -19.73
C PRO A 124 9.73 20.80 -18.63
N PRO A 125 9.67 20.25 -17.41
CA PRO A 125 8.93 20.86 -16.32
C PRO A 125 9.60 22.20 -15.95
N LYS A 126 8.79 23.19 -15.58
CA LYS A 126 9.28 24.50 -15.14
C LYS A 126 8.35 25.09 -14.10
N LEU A 127 8.85 26.10 -13.38
CA LEU A 127 8.00 26.90 -12.50
C LEU A 127 6.76 27.40 -13.23
N GLY A 128 5.61 27.17 -12.61
CA GLY A 128 4.31 27.53 -13.13
C GLY A 128 3.76 26.60 -14.22
N SER A 129 4.41 25.49 -14.56
CA SER A 129 3.77 24.43 -15.36
C SER A 129 3.00 23.45 -14.47
N PHE A 130 2.05 22.73 -15.06
CA PHE A 130 1.38 21.62 -14.38
C PHE A 130 2.29 20.40 -14.30
N ALA A 131 2.10 19.57 -13.26
CA ALA A 131 2.75 18.29 -13.10
C ALA A 131 2.11 17.23 -14.02
N GLU A 132 2.39 17.37 -15.32
CA GLU A 132 1.92 16.47 -16.38
C GLU A 132 3.08 15.65 -16.95
N PHE A 133 2.85 14.36 -17.15
CA PHE A 133 3.84 13.42 -17.67
C PHE A 133 3.19 12.35 -18.54
N SER A 134 3.95 11.78 -19.47
CA SER A 134 3.54 10.66 -20.30
C SER A 134 4.05 9.35 -19.70
N ILE A 135 3.14 8.39 -19.53
CA ILE A 135 3.45 7.02 -19.13
C ILE A 135 3.36 6.15 -20.38
N LYS A 136 4.48 5.50 -20.73
CA LYS A 136 4.59 4.58 -21.85
C LYS A 136 4.76 3.15 -21.35
N ASN A 137 3.88 2.25 -21.78
CA ASN A 137 4.10 0.82 -21.63
C ASN A 137 5.14 0.34 -22.63
N ALA A 138 6.36 0.08 -22.14
CA ALA A 138 7.47 -0.41 -22.94
C ALA A 138 7.53 -1.96 -23.02
N SER A 139 6.61 -2.64 -22.35
CA SER A 139 6.55 -4.10 -22.28
C SER A 139 5.52 -4.69 -23.25
N ASN A 140 5.48 -6.02 -23.30
CA ASN A 140 4.45 -6.79 -24.01
C ASN A 140 3.27 -7.20 -23.11
N LYS A 141 3.20 -6.71 -21.86
CA LYS A 141 2.15 -7.03 -20.89
C LYS A 141 1.15 -5.88 -20.78
N THR A 142 -0.06 -6.18 -20.33
CA THR A 142 -1.07 -5.19 -19.96
C THR A 142 -0.89 -4.82 -18.49
N PHE A 143 -1.05 -3.54 -18.16
CA PHE A 143 -0.94 -3.06 -16.78
C PHE A 143 -2.23 -2.37 -16.31
N ILE A 144 -2.47 -2.46 -15.01
CA ILE A 144 -3.66 -1.96 -14.32
C ILE A 144 -3.18 -1.06 -13.18
N GLY A 145 -3.80 0.11 -12.99
CA GLY A 145 -3.51 0.99 -11.86
C GLY A 145 -3.84 0.33 -10.51
N TYR A 146 -3.05 0.59 -9.48
CA TYR A 146 -3.32 0.14 -8.11
C TYR A 146 -3.72 1.32 -7.20
N PRO A 147 -4.77 1.20 -6.36
CA PRO A 147 -5.67 0.05 -6.20
C PRO A 147 -6.60 -0.17 -7.40
N ASN A 148 -6.94 -1.44 -7.70
CA ASN A 148 -7.69 -1.89 -8.89
C ASN A 148 -9.11 -1.28 -9.06
N ALA A 149 -9.57 -0.46 -8.10
CA ALA A 149 -10.85 0.23 -8.10
C ALA A 149 -10.82 1.62 -8.76
N GLY A 150 -9.66 2.09 -9.24
CA GLY A 150 -9.58 3.36 -9.94
C GLY A 150 -8.45 3.43 -10.97
N PHE A 151 -8.22 4.67 -11.40
CA PHE A 151 -7.25 5.08 -12.42
C PHE A 151 -5.81 4.69 -12.03
N PHE A 152 -4.84 4.82 -12.95
CA PHE A 152 -3.45 4.83 -12.49
C PHE A 152 -3.30 5.99 -11.50
N PHE A 153 -2.81 5.72 -10.29
CA PHE A 153 -2.61 6.74 -9.27
C PHE A 153 -1.12 6.84 -9.00
N GLY A 154 -0.63 8.06 -8.94
CA GLY A 154 0.70 8.29 -8.43
C GLY A 154 0.81 9.56 -7.61
N THR A 155 1.83 9.56 -6.77
CA THR A 155 2.03 10.54 -5.71
C THR A 155 3.26 11.35 -6.04
N LEU A 156 3.13 12.68 -6.03
CA LEU A 156 4.26 13.59 -6.15
C LEU A 156 4.82 13.90 -4.76
N TYR A 157 6.14 13.88 -4.67
CA TYR A 157 6.88 14.28 -3.49
C TYR A 157 7.80 15.45 -3.86
N GLU A 158 7.92 16.42 -2.96
CA GLU A 158 8.75 17.60 -3.11
C GLU A 158 9.78 17.61 -1.98
N GLU A 159 11.06 17.76 -2.31
CA GLU A 159 12.11 18.03 -1.32
C GLU A 159 12.50 19.52 -1.39
N ILE A 160 12.29 20.23 -0.29
CA ILE A 160 12.68 21.63 -0.14
C ILE A 160 13.87 21.70 0.79
N ARG A 161 15.03 22.16 0.28
CA ARG A 161 16.19 22.58 1.08
C ARG A 161 16.68 21.53 2.09
N ASN A 162 16.62 20.25 1.75
CA ASN A 162 17.06 19.12 2.58
C ASN A 162 16.25 18.92 3.88
N ASP A 163 15.07 19.52 4.04
CA ASP A 163 14.17 19.30 5.18
C ASP A 163 13.35 17.99 5.05
N GLY A 164 13.73 17.12 4.12
CA GLY A 164 13.05 15.87 3.79
C GLY A 164 11.97 16.01 2.73
N TRP A 165 11.36 14.88 2.38
CA TRP A 165 10.33 14.78 1.34
C TRP A 165 8.95 15.14 1.89
N THR A 166 8.32 16.14 1.30
CA THR A 166 6.91 16.48 1.52
C THR A 166 6.05 15.74 0.51
N GLN A 167 5.10 14.95 0.99
CA GLN A 167 4.16 14.25 0.14
C GLN A 167 3.01 15.18 -0.27
N HIS A 168 2.82 15.37 -1.57
CA HIS A 168 1.70 16.13 -2.12
C HIS A 168 0.55 15.19 -2.49
N TYR A 169 -0.04 14.58 -1.45
CA TYR A 169 -1.36 13.91 -1.41
C TYR A 169 -1.52 13.19 -0.05
N PRO A 170 -2.69 13.18 0.60
CA PRO A 170 -2.92 12.28 1.73
C PRO A 170 -3.24 10.87 1.20
N LEU A 171 -2.26 9.97 1.26
CA LEU A 171 -2.64 8.56 1.35
C LEU A 171 -3.40 8.43 2.68
N TYR A 172 -4.71 8.18 2.61
CA TYR A 172 -5.59 7.84 3.74
C TYR A 172 -6.01 8.93 4.74
N ILE A 173 -6.18 10.19 4.33
CA ILE A 173 -6.81 11.19 5.21
C ILE A 173 -8.04 11.80 4.52
N HIS A 174 -9.23 11.50 5.06
CA HIS A 174 -10.54 12.12 4.78
C HIS A 174 -11.33 11.77 3.50
N HIS A 175 -11.39 10.49 3.13
CA HIS A 175 -12.49 9.88 2.34
C HIS A 175 -12.88 10.49 0.96
N THR A 176 -12.10 11.43 0.41
CA THR A 176 -12.37 12.04 -0.90
C THR A 176 -11.29 11.59 -1.87
N PHE A 177 -11.64 10.68 -2.77
CA PHE A 177 -10.75 10.31 -3.88
C PHE A 177 -10.80 11.44 -4.91
N CYS A 178 -9.71 12.19 -5.05
CA CYS A 178 -9.53 13.02 -6.24
C CYS A 178 -9.16 12.07 -7.39
N ASP A 179 -10.01 11.91 -8.40
CA ASP A 179 -9.64 11.14 -9.58
C ASP A 179 -8.52 11.88 -10.34
N THR A 180 -7.31 11.33 -10.29
CA THR A 180 -6.08 12.04 -10.68
C THR A 180 -5.68 11.84 -12.14
N ILE A 181 -6.34 10.92 -12.84
CA ILE A 181 -6.04 10.62 -14.23
C ILE A 181 -7.33 10.22 -14.93
N THR A 182 -7.67 10.86 -16.04
CA THR A 182 -8.74 10.40 -16.94
C THR A 182 -8.22 9.24 -17.80
N LEU A 183 -8.20 8.02 -17.27
CA LEU A 183 -7.79 6.83 -18.04
C LEU A 183 -8.81 5.68 -17.97
N PRO A 184 -9.33 5.17 -19.09
CA PRO A 184 -9.90 3.83 -19.06
C PRO A 184 -8.77 2.83 -18.76
N ASN A 185 -8.80 2.25 -17.57
CA ASN A 185 -8.04 1.06 -17.20
C ASN A 185 -8.45 -0.09 -18.15
N PRO A 186 -7.53 -0.84 -18.81
CA PRO A 186 -6.08 -0.95 -18.58
C PRO A 186 -5.16 -0.28 -19.62
N LEU A 187 -3.85 -0.17 -19.30
CA LEU A 187 -2.81 0.30 -20.22
C LEU A 187 -2.22 -0.86 -21.03
N LEU A 188 -2.54 -0.91 -22.34
CA LEU A 188 -2.15 -2.01 -23.23
C LEU A 188 -0.68 -1.91 -23.68
N PRO A 189 -0.09 -3.00 -24.21
CA PRO A 189 1.28 -2.99 -24.74
C PRO A 189 1.55 -1.86 -25.73
N LYS A 190 2.72 -1.23 -25.62
CA LYS A 190 3.21 -0.13 -26.49
C LYS A 190 2.35 1.15 -26.49
N GLN A 191 1.32 1.25 -25.65
CA GLN A 191 0.55 2.48 -25.52
C GLN A 191 1.29 3.51 -24.66
N SER A 192 1.14 4.78 -25.03
CA SER A 192 1.53 5.93 -24.21
C SER A 192 0.29 6.74 -23.86
N ARG A 193 0.28 7.35 -22.67
CA ARG A 193 -0.81 8.21 -22.21
C ARG A 193 -0.30 9.30 -21.28
N SER A 194 -0.94 10.46 -21.33
CA SER A 194 -0.67 11.57 -20.41
C SER A 194 -1.34 11.32 -19.05
N ALA A 195 -0.70 11.77 -17.99
CA ALA A 195 -1.06 11.63 -16.59
C ALA A 195 -0.76 12.94 -15.86
N TRP A 196 -1.53 13.26 -14.82
CA TRP A 196 -1.36 14.47 -14.02
C TRP A 196 -1.46 14.16 -12.52
N THR A 197 -0.98 15.06 -11.68
CA THR A 197 -1.05 14.93 -10.20
C THR A 197 -2.03 15.96 -9.63
N PRO A 198 -2.91 15.62 -8.68
CA PRO A 198 -3.81 16.58 -8.06
C PRO A 198 -3.08 17.41 -6.99
N ASN A 199 -3.63 18.59 -6.75
CA ASN A 199 -3.37 19.40 -5.59
C ASN A 199 -4.19 18.86 -4.41
N SER A 200 -3.54 18.71 -3.25
CA SER A 200 -4.13 18.17 -2.01
C SER A 200 -5.35 18.94 -1.53
N ASP A 201 -5.43 20.23 -1.85
CA ASP A 201 -6.40 21.12 -1.21
C ASP A 201 -7.77 21.12 -1.90
N ASN A 202 -7.82 20.80 -3.20
CA ASN A 202 -9.03 20.99 -4.01
C ASN A 202 -9.15 20.09 -5.24
N CYS A 203 -8.33 19.04 -5.37
CA CYS A 203 -8.31 18.13 -6.52
C CYS A 203 -8.02 18.79 -7.89
N THR A 204 -7.54 20.05 -7.94
CA THR A 204 -7.10 20.69 -9.20
C THR A 204 -5.72 20.17 -9.62
N ALA A 205 -5.30 20.35 -10.88
CA ALA A 205 -3.97 19.93 -11.29
C ALA A 205 -2.86 20.63 -10.49
N PHE A 206 -1.94 19.87 -9.93
CA PHE A 206 -0.78 20.37 -9.21
C PHE A 206 0.09 21.19 -10.15
N LYS A 207 0.49 22.37 -9.68
CA LYS A 207 1.34 23.31 -10.41
C LYS A 207 2.63 23.47 -9.65
N PHE A 208 3.76 23.37 -10.34
CA PHE A 208 5.06 23.58 -9.72
C PHE A 208 5.21 25.04 -9.30
N VAL A 209 5.25 25.30 -8.00
CA VAL A 209 5.32 26.66 -7.43
C VAL A 209 6.70 27.02 -6.86
N LYS A 210 7.60 26.04 -6.76
CA LYS A 210 8.94 26.18 -6.20
C LYS A 210 9.95 25.36 -7.02
N THR A 211 11.22 25.71 -6.93
CA THR A 211 12.34 24.94 -7.47
C THR A 211 12.77 23.91 -6.44
N GLY A 212 13.18 22.73 -6.88
CA GLY A 212 13.56 21.65 -5.98
C GLY A 212 13.67 20.30 -6.68
N SER A 213 13.96 19.28 -5.86
CA SER A 213 13.91 17.89 -6.28
C SER A 213 12.48 17.38 -6.12
N TYR A 214 12.00 16.68 -7.14
CA TYR A 214 10.69 16.07 -7.15
C TYR A 214 10.81 14.59 -7.50
N PHE A 215 9.93 13.76 -6.94
CA PHE A 215 9.72 12.43 -7.49
C PHE A 215 8.25 12.09 -7.60
N PHE A 216 7.91 11.38 -8.67
CA PHE A 216 6.59 10.82 -8.90
C PHE A 216 6.63 9.31 -8.68
N GLU A 217 5.80 8.80 -7.77
CA GLU A 217 5.63 7.38 -7.51
C GLU A 217 4.36 6.87 -8.18
N LEU A 218 4.46 5.86 -9.04
CA LEU A 218 3.31 5.15 -9.62
C LEU A 218 3.24 3.71 -9.09
N LEU A 219 2.03 3.28 -8.73
CA LEU A 219 1.72 1.92 -8.31
C LEU A 219 0.81 1.23 -9.33
N TYR A 220 1.18 0.01 -9.74
CA TYR A 220 0.42 -0.75 -10.75
C TYR A 220 0.57 -2.27 -10.58
N THR A 221 -0.27 -3.04 -11.27
CA THR A 221 -0.26 -4.50 -11.30
C THR A 221 -0.27 -5.02 -12.75
N GLU A 222 0.19 -6.26 -12.97
CA GLU A 222 0.09 -6.96 -14.27
C GLU A 222 -1.27 -7.64 -14.48
N SER A 223 -2.00 -7.86 -13.38
CA SER A 223 -3.28 -8.56 -13.36
C SER A 223 -4.01 -8.25 -12.07
N ASN A 224 -5.34 -8.37 -12.10
CA ASN A 224 -6.18 -8.33 -10.90
C ASN A 224 -6.12 -9.63 -10.08
N THR A 225 -5.20 -10.55 -10.41
CA THR A 225 -5.11 -11.85 -9.74
C THR A 225 -4.41 -11.68 -8.41
N GLU A 226 -5.19 -11.75 -7.34
CA GLU A 226 -4.70 -12.00 -5.98
C GLU A 226 -4.39 -13.48 -5.80
N SER A 227 -3.34 -13.80 -5.05
CA SER A 227 -3.26 -15.13 -4.44
C SER A 227 -4.21 -15.13 -3.24
N LEU A 228 -5.20 -16.01 -3.25
CA LEU A 228 -6.17 -16.17 -2.17
C LEU A 228 -6.02 -17.55 -1.55
N THR A 229 -5.74 -17.57 -0.25
CA THR A 229 -5.77 -18.78 0.58
C THR A 229 -6.84 -18.61 1.67
N LEU A 230 -7.51 -19.70 2.03
CA LEU A 230 -8.50 -19.70 3.12
C LEU A 230 -7.98 -20.56 4.27
N GLN A 231 -7.97 -20.00 5.48
CA GLN A 231 -7.69 -20.72 6.72
C GLN A 231 -8.89 -20.57 7.67
N GLY A 232 -9.77 -21.57 7.66
CA GLY A 232 -11.09 -21.43 8.29
C GLY A 232 -11.91 -20.34 7.60
N SER A 233 -12.39 -19.36 8.39
CA SER A 233 -13.12 -18.19 7.88
C SER A 233 -12.22 -17.02 7.44
N THR A 234 -10.90 -17.12 7.68
CA THR A 234 -9.94 -16.05 7.36
C THR A 234 -9.51 -16.10 5.89
N LYS A 235 -9.59 -14.96 5.21
CA LYS A 235 -9.05 -14.76 3.86
C LYS A 235 -7.61 -14.27 3.93
N ILE A 236 -6.70 -14.96 3.27
CA ILE A 236 -5.30 -14.54 3.16
C ILE A 236 -5.07 -14.12 1.72
N ARG A 237 -4.74 -12.85 1.49
CA ARG A 237 -4.61 -12.23 0.18
C ARG A 237 -3.25 -11.62 -0.03
N THR A 238 -2.54 -12.05 -1.06
CA THR A 238 -1.25 -11.47 -1.42
C THR A 238 -1.31 -10.82 -2.80
N PHE A 239 -0.90 -9.56 -2.85
CA PHE A 239 -0.82 -8.75 -4.07
C PHE A 239 0.63 -8.44 -4.39
N LYS A 240 1.01 -8.65 -5.66
CA LYS A 240 2.25 -8.13 -6.22
C LYS A 240 1.95 -6.76 -6.82
N VAL A 241 2.51 -5.71 -6.22
CA VAL A 241 2.37 -4.34 -6.68
C VAL A 241 3.71 -3.91 -7.25
N TYR A 242 3.73 -3.39 -8.46
CA TYR A 242 4.92 -2.79 -9.04
C TYR A 242 4.95 -1.31 -8.69
N ARG A 243 6.13 -0.86 -8.28
CA ARG A 243 6.41 0.52 -7.90
C ARG A 243 7.41 1.09 -8.88
N GLN A 244 7.05 2.19 -9.52
CA GLN A 244 7.95 2.96 -10.38
C GLN A 244 8.12 4.36 -9.82
N ILE A 245 9.38 4.78 -9.65
CA ILE A 245 9.73 6.13 -9.25
C ILE A 245 10.28 6.87 -10.48
N PHE A 246 9.87 8.11 -10.64
CA PHE A 246 10.44 9.03 -11.61
C PHE A 246 10.91 10.30 -10.91
N GLU A 247 12.22 10.48 -10.78
CA GLU A 247 12.87 11.60 -10.11
C GLU A 247 13.28 12.67 -11.13
N PHE A 248 13.10 13.95 -10.80
CA PHE A 248 13.44 15.08 -11.66
C PHE A 248 13.61 16.37 -10.85
N ASN A 249 14.22 17.39 -11.47
CA ASN A 249 14.45 18.70 -10.87
C ASN A 249 13.70 19.80 -11.63
N ILE A 250 13.33 20.86 -10.91
CA ILE A 250 12.75 22.10 -11.45
C ILE A 250 13.55 23.30 -10.98
#